data_AF-A0A955E151-F1
#
_entry.id   AF-A0A955E151-F1
#
_cell.length_a   1.000
_cell.length_b   1.000
_cell.length_c   1.000
_cell.angle_alpha   90.00
_cell.angle_beta   90.00
_cell.angle_gamma   90.00
#
_symmetry.space_group_name_H-M   'P 1'
#
loop_
_entity.id
_entity.type
_entity.pdbx_description
1 polymer ?
#
loop_
_entity_poly.entity_id
_entity_poly.type
_entity_poly.pdbx_seq_one_letter_code
_entity_poly.pdbx_strand_id
1 'polypeptide(L)'
;EARATIKKNLKDVISIGNENLGVSAFVIAELLLVLIWPAAIPRIFTPVLPFLIILLTINLHNGLENFRSVMKDSKKMFLFFLSSQFFLLFLYVVLQFKYRLQFLLPIKEVFIVMLVLQVLLVFLQLLKNKNVFLVSLAFVVFGWSLSTVFLHKDIFKVVRQANVYATSNLKGTVGYNDVSSVSDWYLNQAGLNKSISGRFFDLTKKSNREYDVLLEQGFDYFLVTNEHNTDLTIDLSSWPHLKVIKSFSSNINGKTFFTNIIEFEK
;
A
#
# COMPACT_ATOMS: atom_id res chain seq x y z
N GLU A 1 28.26 5.31 24.90
CA GLU A 1 26.91 5.85 25.17
C GLU A 1 25.83 5.34 24.22
N ALA A 2 25.99 5.38 22.89
CA ALA A 2 24.96 4.93 21.93
C ALA A 2 24.38 3.52 22.17
N ARG A 3 25.21 2.53 22.55
CA ARG A 3 24.74 1.17 22.89
C ARG A 3 23.87 1.11 24.14
N ALA A 4 24.14 1.97 25.13
CA ALA A 4 23.36 2.03 26.37
C ALA A 4 22.00 2.72 26.12
N THR A 5 21.98 3.75 25.28
CA THR A 5 20.76 4.43 24.85
C THR A 5 19.84 3.51 24.03
N ILE A 6 20.40 2.71 23.11
CA ILE A 6 19.62 1.71 22.36
C ILE A 6 19.02 0.65 23.30
N LYS A 7 19.79 0.14 24.27
CA LYS A 7 19.33 -0.89 25.21
C LYS A 7 18.24 -0.36 26.16
N LYS A 8 18.33 0.91 26.55
CA LYS A 8 17.30 1.60 27.36
C LYS A 8 16.01 1.81 26.56
N ASN A 9 16.12 2.34 25.35
CA ASN A 9 14.97 2.55 24.46
C ASN A 9 14.27 1.23 24.10
N LEU A 10 15.01 0.12 23.96
CA LEU A 10 14.42 -1.20 23.74
C LEU A 10 13.61 -1.68 24.94
N LYS A 11 14.12 -1.46 26.16
CA LYS A 11 13.42 -1.79 27.41
C LYS A 11 12.14 -0.97 27.56
N ASP A 12 12.17 0.30 27.19
CA ASP A 12 11.01 1.19 27.25
C ASP A 12 9.95 0.77 26.21
N VAL A 13 10.36 0.36 25.00
CA VAL A 13 9.44 -0.21 23.99
C VAL A 13 8.80 -1.52 24.45
N ILE A 14 9.57 -2.40 25.10
CA ILE A 14 9.05 -3.67 25.65
C ILE A 14 8.11 -3.41 26.83
N SER A 15 8.41 -2.43 27.68
CA SER A 15 7.56 -2.01 28.80
C SER A 15 6.23 -1.45 28.30
N ILE A 16 6.24 -0.55 27.30
CA ILE A 16 5.03 -0.02 26.66
C ILE A 16 4.22 -1.15 26.03
N GLY A 17 4.90 -2.14 25.45
CA GLY A 17 4.28 -3.31 24.86
C GLY A 17 3.55 -4.19 25.89
N ASN A 18 4.13 -4.37 27.07
CA ASN A 18 3.53 -5.14 28.16
C ASN A 18 2.38 -4.40 28.86
N GLU A 19 2.43 -3.07 28.95
CA GLU A 19 1.35 -2.25 29.51
C GLU A 19 0.11 -2.21 28.61
N ASN A 20 0.29 -2.37 27.30
CA ASN A 20 -0.79 -2.37 26.31
C ASN A 20 -0.83 -3.69 25.53
N LEU A 21 -1.06 -4.78 26.27
CA LEU A 21 -1.06 -6.17 25.79
C LEU A 21 -1.90 -6.38 24.52
N GLY A 22 -3.07 -5.72 24.43
CA GLY A 22 -3.94 -5.80 23.24
C GLY A 22 -3.34 -5.13 22.00
N VAL A 23 -2.69 -3.97 22.16
CA VAL A 23 -2.02 -3.25 21.05
C VAL A 23 -0.81 -4.02 20.58
N SER A 24 -0.05 -4.60 21.51
CA SER A 24 1.12 -5.42 21.19
C SER A 24 0.75 -6.72 20.50
N ALA A 25 -0.29 -7.41 20.98
CA ALA A 25 -0.81 -8.61 20.34
C ALA A 25 -1.31 -8.30 18.93
N PHE A 26 -1.98 -7.16 18.72
CA PHE A 26 -2.41 -6.70 17.40
C PHE A 26 -1.22 -6.41 16.47
N VAL A 27 -0.23 -5.64 16.93
CA VAL A 27 0.98 -5.33 16.15
C VAL A 27 1.78 -6.59 15.80
N ILE A 28 1.93 -7.52 16.74
CA ILE A 28 2.62 -8.80 16.50
C ILE A 28 1.83 -9.68 15.53
N ALA A 29 0.52 -9.81 15.69
CA ALA A 29 -0.32 -10.58 14.78
C ALA A 29 -0.27 -10.03 13.35
N GLU A 30 -0.28 -8.71 13.19
CA GLU A 30 -0.10 -8.01 11.92
C GLU A 30 1.30 -8.22 11.34
N LEU A 31 2.36 -8.10 12.14
CA LEU A 31 3.75 -8.40 11.71
C LEU A 31 3.92 -9.86 11.26
N LEU A 32 3.22 -10.80 11.90
CA LEU A 32 3.19 -12.21 11.49
C LEU A 32 2.37 -12.40 10.21
N LEU A 33 1.25 -11.69 10.05
CA LEU A 33 0.46 -11.67 8.81
C LEU A 33 1.28 -11.19 7.61
N VAL A 34 2.19 -10.23 7.81
CA VAL A 34 3.13 -9.75 6.78
C VAL A 34 4.08 -10.85 6.29
N LEU A 35 4.53 -11.73 7.18
CA LEU A 35 5.39 -12.87 6.81
C LEU A 35 4.63 -13.94 6.03
N ILE A 36 3.31 -14.03 6.25
CA ILE A 36 2.44 -15.03 5.63
C ILE A 36 1.85 -14.52 4.30
N TRP A 37 1.68 -13.21 4.13
CA TRP A 37 1.03 -12.61 2.95
C TRP A 37 1.85 -11.45 2.32
N PRO A 38 2.97 -11.74 1.62
CA PRO A 38 3.88 -10.73 1.07
C PRO A 38 3.25 -9.81 0.00
N ALA A 39 2.19 -10.27 -0.63
CA ALA A 39 1.58 -9.57 -1.75
C ALA A 39 0.71 -8.37 -1.34
N ALA A 40 0.37 -8.28 -0.05
CA ALA A 40 -0.45 -7.22 0.49
C ALA A 40 0.37 -6.17 1.27
N ILE A 41 1.71 -6.23 1.21
CA ILE A 41 2.65 -5.38 1.96
C ILE A 41 2.32 -3.88 1.90
N PRO A 42 1.98 -3.25 0.77
CA PRO A 42 1.64 -1.82 0.80
C PRO A 42 0.29 -1.53 1.48
N ARG A 43 -0.67 -2.47 1.42
CA ARG A 43 -2.07 -2.26 1.81
C ARG A 43 -2.34 -2.65 3.27
N ILE A 44 -1.71 -3.72 3.77
CA ILE A 44 -1.79 -4.19 5.17
C ILE A 44 -1.05 -3.24 6.12
N PHE A 45 0.04 -2.62 5.67
CA PHE A 45 0.74 -1.63 6.49
C PHE A 45 -0.01 -0.30 6.58
N THR A 46 -0.93 0.02 5.66
CA THR A 46 -1.64 1.31 5.72
C THR A 46 -2.52 1.46 6.97
N PRO A 47 -3.21 0.42 7.47
CA PRO A 47 -3.86 0.42 8.78
C PRO A 47 -2.91 0.47 9.99
N VAL A 48 -1.68 -0.04 9.88
CA VAL A 48 -0.72 -0.17 11.01
C VAL A 48 0.20 1.05 11.15
N LEU A 49 0.58 1.67 10.03
CA LEU A 49 1.30 2.95 9.96
C LEU A 49 0.72 4.00 10.93
N PRO A 50 -0.60 4.22 10.98
CA PRO A 50 -1.34 4.81 12.09
C PRO A 50 -0.78 4.64 13.51
N PHE A 51 -0.77 3.39 13.99
CA PHE A 51 -0.40 3.04 15.34
C PHE A 51 1.11 3.19 15.55
N LEU A 52 1.90 2.85 14.53
CA LEU A 52 3.34 3.08 14.54
C LEU A 52 3.67 4.58 14.59
N ILE A 53 2.95 5.42 13.85
CA ILE A 53 3.09 6.88 13.88
C ILE A 53 2.70 7.40 15.26
N ILE A 54 1.59 6.95 15.85
CA ILE A 54 1.18 7.36 17.20
C ILE A 54 2.23 6.95 18.23
N LEU A 55 2.71 5.71 18.19
CA LEU A 55 3.68 5.17 19.15
C LEU A 55 5.06 5.81 18.99
N LEU A 56 5.50 6.04 17.75
CA LEU A 56 6.70 6.81 17.42
C LEU A 56 6.53 8.26 17.89
N THR A 57 5.36 8.86 17.68
CA THR A 57 5.08 10.25 18.07
C THR A 57 5.01 10.42 19.58
N ILE A 58 4.45 9.46 20.32
CA ILE A 58 4.45 9.47 21.79
C ILE A 58 5.89 9.34 22.32
N ASN A 59 6.68 8.41 21.77
CA ASN A 59 8.08 8.26 22.14
C ASN A 59 8.92 9.49 21.77
N LEU A 60 8.69 10.07 20.60
CA LEU A 60 9.30 11.33 20.17
C LEU A 60 8.81 12.49 21.03
N HIS A 61 7.55 12.51 21.49
CA HIS A 61 7.01 13.57 22.34
C HIS A 61 7.61 13.51 23.75
N ASN A 62 7.69 12.34 24.35
CA ASN A 62 8.35 12.13 25.65
C ASN A 62 9.87 12.39 25.53
N GLY A 63 10.48 11.97 24.41
CA GLY A 63 11.83 12.33 24.02
C GLY A 63 11.99 13.83 23.81
N LEU A 64 11.00 14.51 23.23
CA LEU A 64 10.94 15.95 22.96
C LEU A 64 10.69 16.78 24.21
N GLU A 65 10.06 16.27 25.26
CA GLU A 65 10.00 16.94 26.56
C GLU A 65 11.39 16.96 27.20
N ASN A 66 12.10 15.83 27.17
CA ASN A 66 13.51 15.74 27.57
C ASN A 66 14.45 16.53 26.65
N PHE A 67 14.13 16.63 25.36
CA PHE A 67 14.88 17.44 24.40
C PHE A 67 14.47 18.92 24.47
N ARG A 68 13.26 19.26 24.91
CA ARG A 68 12.75 20.64 25.11
C ARG A 68 13.36 21.31 26.33
N SER A 69 13.60 20.55 27.40
CA SER A 69 14.34 21.07 28.55
C SER A 69 15.76 21.48 28.15
N VAL A 70 16.38 20.75 27.20
CA VAL A 70 17.67 21.08 26.56
C VAL A 70 17.53 22.17 25.48
N MET A 71 16.42 22.24 24.74
CA MET A 71 16.17 23.24 23.67
C MET A 71 15.77 24.63 24.18
N LYS A 72 15.46 24.80 25.46
CA LYS A 72 15.02 26.09 26.03
C LYS A 72 16.04 27.22 25.77
N ASP A 73 17.32 26.86 25.56
CA ASP A 73 18.42 27.81 25.37
C ASP A 73 18.83 28.05 23.90
N SER A 74 18.23 27.37 22.90
CA SER A 74 18.68 27.50 21.50
C SER A 74 17.54 27.61 20.48
N LYS A 75 17.23 28.85 20.10
CA LYS A 75 16.32 29.20 18.99
C LYS A 75 16.65 28.44 17.68
N LYS A 76 17.94 28.14 17.46
CA LYS A 76 18.43 27.42 16.27
C LYS A 76 17.95 25.96 16.22
N MET A 77 17.92 25.25 17.35
CA MET A 77 17.45 23.85 17.38
C MET A 77 15.94 23.74 17.19
N PHE A 78 15.17 24.68 17.75
CA PHE A 78 13.72 24.74 17.50
C PHE A 78 13.41 24.99 16.01
N LEU A 79 14.12 25.93 15.38
CA LEU A 79 14.02 26.18 13.94
C LEU A 79 14.41 24.95 13.10
N PHE A 80 15.45 24.22 13.51
CA PHE A 80 15.86 22.98 12.84
C PHE A 80 14.78 21.90 12.93
N PHE A 81 14.20 21.67 14.11
CA PHE A 81 13.11 20.70 14.30
C PHE A 81 11.88 21.04 13.44
N LEU A 82 11.47 22.31 13.42
CA LEU A 82 10.35 22.74 12.60
C LEU A 82 10.66 22.56 11.10
N SER A 83 11.86 22.94 10.69
CA SER A 83 12.32 22.82 9.30
C SER A 83 12.38 21.36 8.84
N SER A 84 12.77 20.43 9.71
CA SER A 84 12.83 19.00 9.36
C SER A 84 11.45 18.39 9.16
N GLN A 85 10.44 18.78 9.95
CA GLN A 85 9.05 18.34 9.75
C GLN A 85 8.49 18.81 8.41
N PHE A 86 8.68 20.10 8.08
CA PHE A 86 8.26 20.63 6.78
C PHE A 86 9.04 20.01 5.61
N PHE A 87 10.33 19.74 5.79
CA PHE A 87 11.14 19.05 4.78
C PHE A 87 10.66 17.62 4.54
N LEU A 88 10.32 16.87 5.60
CA LEU A 88 9.75 15.52 5.47
C LEU A 88 8.38 15.53 4.78
N LEU A 89 7.53 16.52 5.10
CA LEU A 89 6.25 16.71 4.43
C LEU A 89 6.45 17.02 2.93
N PHE A 90 7.40 17.89 2.60
CA PHE A 90 7.76 18.21 1.21
C PHE A 90 8.30 16.98 0.48
N LEU A 91 9.23 16.25 1.10
CA LEU A 91 9.79 15.02 0.54
C LEU A 91 8.68 14.00 0.29
N TYR A 92 7.75 13.82 1.23
CA TYR A 92 6.58 12.96 1.06
C TYR A 92 5.81 13.34 -0.21
N VAL A 93 5.45 14.63 -0.38
CA VAL A 93 4.74 15.10 -1.58
C VAL A 93 5.52 14.80 -2.87
N VAL A 94 6.82 15.11 -2.92
CA VAL A 94 7.66 14.87 -4.11
C VAL A 94 7.76 13.39 -4.45
N LEU A 95 8.00 12.54 -3.45
CA LEU A 95 8.10 11.09 -3.65
C LEU A 95 6.79 10.49 -4.16
N GLN A 96 5.64 11.02 -3.74
CA GLN A 96 4.34 10.57 -4.26
C GLN A 96 4.20 10.81 -5.76
N PHE A 97 4.58 12.00 -6.25
CA PHE A 97 4.53 12.28 -7.69
C PHE A 97 5.55 11.46 -8.48
N LYS A 98 6.72 11.18 -7.90
CA LYS A 98 7.79 10.41 -8.56
C LYS A 98 7.43 8.93 -8.73
N TYR A 99 6.93 8.28 -7.68
CA TYR A 99 6.66 6.84 -7.70
C TYR A 99 5.29 6.46 -8.27
N ARG A 100 4.46 7.44 -8.64
CA ARG A 100 3.15 7.25 -9.31
C ARG A 100 2.31 6.15 -8.66
N LEU A 101 2.27 6.12 -7.33
CA LEU A 101 1.52 5.14 -6.53
C LEU A 101 0.01 5.45 -6.55
N GLN A 102 -0.56 5.64 -7.74
CA GLN A 102 -1.87 6.23 -7.98
C GLN A 102 -3.03 5.42 -7.37
N PHE A 103 -2.79 4.12 -7.18
CA PHE A 103 -3.73 3.22 -6.52
C PHE A 103 -3.46 3.02 -5.04
N LEU A 104 -2.30 3.44 -4.53
CA LEU A 104 -1.94 3.36 -3.12
C LEU A 104 -2.37 4.59 -2.32
N LEU A 105 -2.63 5.71 -3.01
CA LEU A 105 -2.89 7.00 -2.38
C LEU A 105 -4.38 7.39 -2.35
N PRO A 106 -4.75 8.27 -1.41
CA PRO A 106 -6.03 8.94 -1.42
C PRO A 106 -6.28 9.74 -2.70
N ILE A 107 -7.56 9.97 -3.04
CA ILE A 107 -7.95 10.97 -4.06
C ILE A 107 -7.31 12.32 -3.77
N LYS A 108 -7.09 13.14 -4.81
CA LYS A 108 -6.40 14.43 -4.73
C LYS A 108 -6.94 15.30 -3.60
N GLU A 109 -8.25 15.33 -3.45
CA GLU A 109 -8.98 16.08 -2.44
C GLU A 109 -8.62 15.60 -1.03
N VAL A 110 -8.68 14.29 -0.80
CA VAL A 110 -8.32 13.69 0.51
C VAL A 110 -6.84 13.87 0.78
N PHE A 111 -5.98 13.77 -0.23
CA PHE A 111 -4.54 14.01 -0.09
C PHE A 111 -4.26 15.46 0.36
N ILE A 112 -4.92 16.45 -0.24
CA ILE A 112 -4.81 17.85 0.17
C ILE A 112 -5.30 18.03 1.62
N VAL A 113 -6.46 17.48 1.95
CA VAL A 113 -7.00 17.52 3.32
C VAL A 113 -6.00 16.92 4.31
N MET A 114 -5.37 15.78 3.97
CA MET A 114 -4.34 15.17 4.79
C MET A 114 -3.11 16.05 4.99
N LEU A 115 -2.63 16.73 3.94
CA LEU A 115 -1.51 17.68 4.08
C LEU A 115 -1.87 18.84 5.02
N VAL A 116 -3.06 19.42 4.87
CA VAL A 116 -3.55 20.50 5.74
C VAL A 116 -3.62 20.01 7.20
N LEU A 117 -4.15 18.81 7.41
CA LEU A 117 -4.22 18.20 8.74
C LEU A 117 -2.83 17.95 9.34
N GLN A 118 -1.83 17.54 8.55
CA GLN A 118 -0.46 17.40 9.04
C GLN A 118 0.17 18.75 9.43
N VAL A 119 -0.05 19.80 8.65
CA VAL A 119 0.40 21.16 9.02
C VAL A 119 -0.28 21.62 10.31
N LEU A 120 -1.58 21.35 10.46
CA LEU A 120 -2.32 21.64 11.70
C LEU A 120 -1.75 20.88 12.89
N LEU A 121 -1.38 19.60 12.73
CA LEU A 121 -0.75 18.80 13.80
C LEU A 121 0.59 19.38 14.22
N VAL A 122 1.42 19.83 13.29
CA VAL A 122 2.67 20.54 13.58
C VAL A 122 2.39 21.81 14.40
N PHE A 123 1.33 22.56 14.06
CA PHE A 123 0.93 23.75 14.81
C PHE A 123 0.40 23.42 16.22
N LEU A 124 -0.45 22.38 16.36
CA LEU A 124 -0.96 21.92 17.66
C LEU A 124 0.17 21.47 18.59
N GLN A 125 1.23 20.89 18.05
CA GLN A 125 2.44 20.56 18.80
C GLN A 125 3.14 21.79 19.39
N LEU A 126 3.01 22.97 18.75
CA LEU A 126 3.53 24.25 19.26
C LEU A 126 2.69 24.80 20.42
N LEU A 127 1.38 24.57 20.43
CA LEU A 127 0.45 25.02 21.49
C LEU A 127 0.64 24.27 22.83
N LYS A 128 1.54 23.27 22.87
CA LYS A 128 1.92 22.48 24.06
C LYS A 128 0.78 21.70 24.72
N ASN A 129 -0.40 21.64 24.11
CA ASN A 129 -1.50 20.84 24.61
C ASN A 129 -1.38 19.39 24.08
N LYS A 130 -0.73 18.53 24.88
CA LYS A 130 -0.47 17.12 24.54
C LYS A 130 -1.75 16.35 24.21
N ASN A 131 -2.81 16.54 24.98
CA ASN A 131 -4.06 15.80 24.81
C ASN A 131 -4.74 16.18 23.50
N VAL A 132 -4.84 17.48 23.20
CA VAL A 132 -5.42 17.96 21.93
C VAL A 132 -4.61 17.46 20.74
N PHE A 133 -3.28 17.49 20.84
CA PHE A 133 -2.40 16.97 19.79
C PHE A 133 -2.59 15.46 19.57
N LEU A 134 -2.59 14.65 20.62
CA LEU A 134 -2.74 13.18 20.50
C LEU A 134 -4.12 12.77 19.97
N VAL A 135 -5.18 13.41 20.43
CA VAL A 135 -6.55 13.16 19.93
C VAL A 135 -6.64 13.54 18.46
N SER A 136 -6.13 14.72 18.08
CA SER A 136 -6.11 15.16 16.69
C SER A 136 -5.30 14.20 15.82
N LEU A 137 -4.13 13.76 16.29
CA LEU A 137 -3.30 12.80 15.58
C LEU A 137 -4.05 11.49 15.33
N ALA A 138 -4.71 10.95 16.35
CA ALA A 138 -5.51 9.73 16.22
C ALA A 138 -6.63 9.87 15.19
N PHE A 139 -7.34 11.01 15.16
CA PHE A 139 -8.37 11.29 14.16
C PHE A 139 -7.83 11.36 12.73
N VAL A 140 -6.71 12.08 12.52
CA VAL A 140 -6.07 12.21 11.20
C VAL A 140 -5.64 10.85 10.68
N VAL A 141 -5.02 10.09 11.57
CA VAL A 141 -4.55 8.73 11.32
C VAL A 141 -5.70 7.79 10.97
N PHE A 142 -6.79 7.81 11.74
CA PHE A 142 -7.96 6.98 11.49
C PHE A 142 -8.65 7.33 10.16
N GLY A 143 -8.79 8.62 9.87
CA GLY A 143 -9.33 9.10 8.60
C GLY A 143 -8.49 8.65 7.40
N TRP A 144 -7.17 8.66 7.53
CA TRP A 144 -6.28 8.16 6.49
C TRP A 144 -6.46 6.66 6.21
N SER A 145 -6.52 5.84 7.27
CA SER A 145 -6.77 4.40 7.13
C SER A 145 -8.09 4.12 6.43
N LEU A 146 -9.17 4.76 6.89
CA LEU A 146 -10.51 4.54 6.33
C LEU A 146 -10.57 4.98 4.87
N SER A 147 -9.98 6.12 4.54
CA SER A 147 -9.90 6.58 3.15
C SER A 147 -9.13 5.59 2.28
N THR A 148 -8.01 5.05 2.77
CA THR A 148 -7.20 4.12 1.97
C THR A 148 -7.98 2.83 1.72
N VAL A 149 -8.62 2.26 2.75
CA VAL A 149 -9.46 1.06 2.60
C VAL A 149 -10.60 1.32 1.62
N PHE A 150 -11.30 2.45 1.74
CA PHE A 150 -12.41 2.79 0.86
C PHE A 150 -12.01 2.88 -0.60
N LEU A 151 -10.81 3.40 -0.90
CA LEU A 151 -10.33 3.56 -2.27
C LEU A 151 -9.80 2.26 -2.88
N HIS A 152 -9.24 1.37 -2.06
CA HIS A 152 -8.71 0.09 -2.54
C HIS A 152 -9.79 -0.97 -2.74
N LYS A 153 -10.98 -0.81 -2.15
CA LYS A 153 -12.06 -1.81 -2.25
C LYS A 153 -12.43 -2.12 -3.70
N ASP A 154 -12.42 -1.11 -4.57
CA ASP A 154 -12.87 -1.24 -5.96
C ASP A 154 -11.80 -1.91 -6.83
N ILE A 155 -10.51 -1.67 -6.53
CA ILE A 155 -9.37 -2.41 -7.11
C ILE A 155 -9.53 -3.89 -6.79
N PHE A 156 -9.69 -4.20 -5.51
CA PHE A 156 -9.82 -5.59 -5.06
C PHE A 156 -11.05 -6.27 -5.65
N LYS A 157 -12.19 -5.55 -5.73
CA LYS A 157 -13.41 -6.05 -6.34
C LYS A 157 -13.20 -6.44 -7.81
N VAL A 158 -12.57 -5.56 -8.61
CA VAL A 158 -12.33 -5.81 -10.04
C VAL A 158 -11.38 -6.99 -10.25
N VAL A 159 -10.25 -7.05 -9.53
CA VAL A 159 -9.28 -8.16 -9.63
C VAL A 159 -9.93 -9.48 -9.17
N ARG A 160 -10.69 -9.46 -8.08
CA ARG A 160 -11.43 -10.64 -7.58
C ARG A 160 -12.43 -11.15 -8.61
N GLN A 161 -13.22 -10.26 -9.22
CA GLN A 161 -14.23 -10.65 -10.20
C GLN A 161 -13.60 -11.33 -11.42
N ALA A 162 -12.48 -10.80 -11.92
CA ALA A 162 -11.73 -11.42 -13.00
C ALA A 162 -11.22 -12.82 -12.64
N ASN A 163 -10.67 -12.98 -11.43
CA ASN A 163 -10.18 -14.26 -10.95
C ASN A 163 -11.29 -15.29 -10.73
N VAL A 164 -12.41 -14.90 -10.11
CA VAL A 164 -13.58 -15.79 -9.94
C VAL A 164 -14.15 -16.21 -11.29
N TYR A 165 -14.18 -15.30 -12.27
CA TYR A 165 -14.60 -15.65 -13.62
C TYR A 165 -13.65 -16.67 -14.25
N ALA A 166 -12.34 -16.44 -14.16
CA ALA A 166 -11.33 -17.34 -14.71
C ALA A 166 -11.46 -18.75 -14.12
N THR A 167 -11.53 -18.87 -12.79
CA THR A 167 -11.60 -20.18 -12.11
C THR A 167 -12.91 -20.94 -12.34
N SER A 168 -14.01 -20.23 -12.63
CA SER A 168 -15.32 -20.84 -12.83
C SER A 168 -15.60 -21.21 -14.29
N ASN A 169 -14.96 -20.54 -15.26
CA ASN A 169 -15.34 -20.65 -16.68
C ASN A 169 -14.20 -21.09 -17.61
N LEU A 170 -12.94 -20.97 -17.19
CA LEU A 170 -11.79 -21.27 -18.05
C LEU A 170 -11.11 -22.57 -17.61
N LYS A 171 -10.30 -23.12 -18.52
CA LYS A 171 -9.47 -24.31 -18.29
C LYS A 171 -8.11 -24.11 -18.94
N GLY A 172 -7.03 -24.57 -18.32
CA GLY A 172 -5.66 -24.45 -18.83
C GLY A 172 -4.79 -23.53 -17.98
N THR A 173 -3.76 -22.95 -18.59
CA THR A 173 -2.78 -22.10 -17.90
C THR A 173 -3.09 -20.62 -18.12
N VAL A 174 -3.16 -19.87 -17.02
CA VAL A 174 -3.39 -18.43 -17.01
C VAL A 174 -2.11 -17.69 -16.62
N GLY A 175 -1.61 -16.82 -17.50
CA GLY A 175 -0.54 -15.88 -17.17
C GLY A 175 -1.10 -14.62 -16.50
N TYR A 176 -0.61 -14.21 -15.33
CA TYR A 176 -1.10 -12.98 -14.67
C TYR A 176 0.03 -11.99 -14.36
N ASN A 177 -0.24 -10.69 -14.47
CA ASN A 177 0.73 -9.63 -14.14
C ASN A 177 0.43 -8.88 -12.83
N ASP A 178 -0.56 -9.36 -12.07
CA ASP A 178 -0.92 -8.86 -10.75
C ASP A 178 0.18 -9.20 -9.72
N VAL A 179 0.70 -8.19 -9.02
CA VAL A 179 1.71 -8.35 -7.96
C VAL A 179 1.08 -8.49 -6.56
N SER A 180 -0.23 -8.26 -6.44
CA SER A 180 -0.97 -8.36 -5.17
C SER A 180 -1.34 -9.79 -4.77
N SER A 181 -0.84 -10.80 -5.50
CA SER A 181 -1.06 -12.26 -5.36
C SER A 181 -2.52 -12.68 -5.18
N VAL A 182 -3.47 -11.79 -5.46
CA VAL A 182 -4.88 -12.14 -5.53
C VAL A 182 -5.04 -13.19 -6.61
N SER A 183 -4.41 -12.96 -7.76
CA SER A 183 -4.49 -13.91 -8.86
C SER A 183 -3.87 -15.27 -8.53
N ASP A 184 -2.73 -15.29 -7.82
CA ASP A 184 -2.12 -16.54 -7.37
C ASP A 184 -3.02 -17.33 -6.41
N TRP A 185 -3.59 -16.65 -5.41
CA TRP A 185 -4.48 -17.28 -4.44
C TRP A 185 -5.67 -17.95 -5.13
N TYR A 186 -6.35 -17.24 -6.03
CA TYR A 186 -7.54 -17.79 -6.70
C TYR A 186 -7.20 -18.90 -7.71
N LEU A 187 -6.12 -18.76 -8.48
CA LEU A 187 -5.80 -19.71 -9.55
C LEU A 187 -5.08 -20.97 -9.07
N ASN A 188 -4.32 -20.88 -7.96
CA ASN A 188 -3.46 -21.99 -7.51
C ASN A 188 -3.86 -22.57 -6.15
N GLN A 189 -4.51 -21.80 -5.28
CA GLN A 189 -4.68 -22.19 -3.86
C GLN A 189 -6.15 -22.40 -3.48
N ALA A 190 -7.03 -21.46 -3.86
CA ALA A 190 -8.43 -21.46 -3.45
C ALA A 190 -9.23 -22.54 -4.20
N GLY A 191 -9.65 -23.59 -3.49
CA GLY A 191 -10.66 -24.53 -3.98
C GLY A 191 -10.26 -25.37 -5.20
N LEU A 192 -8.94 -25.56 -5.42
CA LEU A 192 -8.28 -26.44 -6.40
C LEU A 192 -9.19 -27.03 -7.49
N ASN A 193 -9.72 -26.16 -8.36
CA ASN A 193 -10.19 -26.61 -9.65
C ASN A 193 -8.96 -27.03 -10.45
N LYS A 194 -8.62 -28.33 -10.44
CA LYS A 194 -7.42 -28.87 -11.10
C LYS A 194 -7.37 -28.60 -12.61
N SER A 195 -8.46 -28.12 -13.20
CA SER A 195 -8.51 -27.77 -14.62
C SER A 195 -7.92 -26.40 -14.96
N ILE A 196 -7.56 -25.58 -13.96
CA ILE A 196 -6.92 -24.28 -14.17
C ILE A 196 -5.67 -24.13 -13.30
N SER A 197 -4.66 -23.43 -13.81
CA SER A 197 -3.47 -23.05 -13.04
C SER A 197 -3.00 -21.66 -13.44
N GLY A 198 -2.38 -20.93 -12.51
CA GLY A 198 -1.89 -19.57 -12.72
C GLY A 198 -0.37 -19.48 -12.59
N ARG A 199 0.29 -18.71 -13.46
CA ARG A 199 1.70 -18.35 -13.30
C ARG A 199 1.91 -16.86 -13.55
N PHE A 200 2.80 -16.24 -12.78
CA PHE A 200 3.14 -14.84 -13.00
C PHE A 200 3.81 -14.67 -14.38
N PHE A 201 3.27 -13.78 -15.21
CA PHE A 201 3.81 -13.46 -16.53
C PHE A 201 3.46 -12.03 -16.93
N ASP A 202 4.49 -11.21 -17.15
CA ASP A 202 4.33 -9.80 -17.47
C ASP A 202 4.20 -9.59 -18.99
N LEU A 203 2.96 -9.43 -19.46
CA LEU A 203 2.63 -9.10 -20.86
C LEU A 203 2.88 -7.63 -21.25
N THR A 204 3.27 -6.77 -20.31
CA THR A 204 3.54 -5.37 -20.65
C THR A 204 4.80 -5.22 -21.52
N LYS A 205 5.74 -6.17 -21.40
CA LYS A 205 6.95 -6.24 -22.23
C LYS A 205 6.64 -6.78 -23.62
N LYS A 206 7.10 -6.09 -24.66
CA LYS A 206 6.85 -6.47 -26.06
C LYS A 206 7.39 -7.87 -26.41
N SER A 207 8.58 -8.22 -25.95
CA SER A 207 9.20 -9.54 -26.16
C SER A 207 8.34 -10.68 -25.63
N ASN A 208 7.59 -10.44 -24.55
CA ASN A 208 6.74 -11.44 -23.92
C ASN A 208 5.41 -11.64 -24.64
N ARG A 209 5.14 -10.89 -25.72
CA ARG A 209 3.91 -11.02 -26.53
C ARG A 209 4.14 -11.73 -27.86
N GLU A 210 5.38 -12.12 -28.15
CA GLU A 210 5.72 -12.83 -29.38
C GLU A 210 5.11 -14.22 -29.37
N TYR A 211 4.53 -14.63 -30.51
CA TYR A 211 3.79 -15.88 -30.64
C TYR A 211 4.56 -17.10 -30.13
N ASP A 212 5.83 -17.22 -30.56
CA ASP A 212 6.70 -18.35 -30.18
C ASP A 212 6.95 -18.39 -28.67
N VAL A 213 7.10 -17.23 -28.03
CA VAL A 213 7.29 -17.12 -26.58
C VAL A 213 6.00 -17.55 -25.85
N LEU A 214 4.83 -17.09 -26.31
CA LEU A 214 3.56 -17.47 -25.71
C LEU A 214 3.28 -18.98 -25.85
N LEU A 215 3.63 -19.54 -27.00
CA LEU A 215 3.49 -20.96 -27.30
C LEU A 215 4.44 -21.82 -26.46
N GLU A 216 5.71 -21.44 -26.35
CA GLU A 216 6.72 -22.13 -25.54
C GLU A 216 6.34 -22.16 -24.06
N GLN A 217 5.81 -21.06 -23.53
CA GLN A 217 5.39 -20.98 -22.13
C GLN A 217 4.12 -21.78 -21.81
N GLY A 218 3.36 -22.17 -22.84
CA GLY A 218 2.16 -23.00 -22.71
C GLY A 218 0.98 -22.27 -22.06
N PHE A 219 0.85 -20.97 -22.28
CA PHE A 219 -0.31 -20.21 -21.79
C PHE A 219 -1.53 -20.43 -22.69
N ASP A 220 -2.71 -20.38 -22.10
CA ASP A 220 -4.00 -20.40 -22.81
C ASP A 220 -4.73 -19.06 -22.65
N TYR A 221 -4.58 -18.44 -21.48
CA TYR A 221 -5.20 -17.15 -21.18
C TYR A 221 -4.24 -16.25 -20.41
N PHE A 222 -4.58 -14.96 -20.34
CA PHE A 222 -3.90 -13.98 -19.53
C PHE A 222 -4.86 -13.10 -18.74
N LEU A 223 -4.49 -12.79 -17.51
CA LEU A 223 -5.09 -11.75 -16.68
C LEU A 223 -4.16 -10.55 -16.66
N VAL A 224 -4.56 -9.49 -17.38
CA VAL A 224 -3.80 -8.24 -17.47
C VAL A 224 -4.51 -7.16 -16.67
N THR A 225 -3.86 -6.70 -15.61
CA THR A 225 -4.29 -5.56 -14.79
C THR A 225 -3.39 -4.35 -15.02
N ASN A 226 -3.97 -3.15 -14.92
CA ASN A 226 -3.22 -1.89 -14.91
C ASN A 226 -2.82 -1.42 -13.50
N GLU A 227 -2.86 -2.31 -12.50
CA GLU A 227 -2.53 -1.99 -11.09
C GLU A 227 -1.17 -1.32 -10.89
N HIS A 228 -0.12 -1.76 -11.60
CA HIS A 228 1.22 -1.17 -11.45
C HIS A 228 1.53 -0.07 -12.47
N ASN A 229 0.75 0.02 -13.53
CA ASN A 229 0.93 1.01 -14.58
C ASN A 229 -0.44 1.55 -14.99
N THR A 230 -0.84 2.65 -14.36
CA THR A 230 -2.16 3.28 -14.54
C THR A 230 -2.37 3.85 -15.95
N ASP A 231 -1.28 4.06 -16.70
CA ASP A 231 -1.28 4.54 -18.08
C ASP A 231 -1.22 3.36 -19.07
N LEU A 232 -1.23 2.11 -18.59
CA LEU A 232 -1.30 0.92 -19.44
C LEU A 232 -2.60 0.95 -20.23
N THR A 233 -2.45 1.04 -21.55
CA THR A 233 -3.53 0.88 -22.51
C THR A 233 -3.29 -0.44 -23.25
N ILE A 234 -4.34 -1.24 -23.39
CA ILE A 234 -4.27 -2.45 -24.21
C ILE A 234 -4.66 -2.06 -25.63
N ASP A 235 -3.66 -1.96 -26.50
CA ASP A 235 -3.88 -1.80 -27.93
C ASP A 235 -3.98 -3.18 -28.59
N LEU A 236 -5.21 -3.66 -28.76
CA LEU A 236 -5.50 -4.96 -29.36
C LEU A 236 -5.05 -5.07 -30.81
N SER A 237 -4.92 -3.95 -31.54
CA SER A 237 -4.41 -3.98 -32.90
C SER A 237 -2.95 -4.39 -32.97
N SER A 238 -2.20 -4.16 -31.88
CA SER A 238 -0.80 -4.51 -31.78
C SER A 238 -0.56 -5.96 -31.31
N TRP A 239 -1.61 -6.69 -30.91
CA TRP A 239 -1.52 -8.04 -30.31
C TRP A 239 -2.29 -9.08 -31.16
N PRO A 240 -1.76 -9.46 -32.33
CA PRO A 240 -2.51 -10.19 -33.37
C PRO A 240 -3.00 -11.60 -32.97
N HIS A 241 -2.41 -12.20 -31.93
CA HIS A 241 -2.77 -13.53 -31.42
C HIS A 241 -3.47 -13.50 -30.07
N LEU A 242 -3.84 -12.31 -29.59
CA LEU A 242 -4.42 -12.12 -28.28
C LEU A 242 -5.78 -11.44 -28.39
N LYS A 243 -6.79 -12.06 -27.81
CA LYS A 243 -8.17 -11.57 -27.87
C LYS A 243 -8.75 -11.34 -26.50
N VAL A 244 -9.24 -10.13 -26.24
CA VAL A 244 -9.95 -9.85 -24.98
C VAL A 244 -11.30 -10.56 -25.01
N ILE A 245 -11.48 -11.55 -24.14
CA ILE A 245 -12.74 -12.29 -23.98
C ILE A 245 -13.63 -11.67 -22.90
N LYS A 246 -13.03 -11.00 -21.91
CA LYS A 246 -13.76 -10.33 -20.84
C LYS A 246 -12.96 -9.17 -20.28
N SER A 247 -13.64 -8.08 -19.95
CA SER A 247 -13.05 -6.94 -19.24
C SER A 247 -13.86 -6.65 -18.00
N PHE A 248 -13.17 -6.52 -16.87
CA PHE A 248 -13.72 -5.98 -15.63
C PHE A 248 -13.08 -4.62 -15.43
N SER A 249 -13.89 -3.59 -15.24
CA SER A 249 -13.38 -2.24 -15.05
C SER A 249 -14.19 -1.46 -14.03
N SER A 250 -13.52 -0.50 -13.40
CA SER A 250 -14.14 0.48 -12.51
C SER A 250 -13.43 1.82 -12.68
N ASN A 251 -14.14 2.92 -12.47
CA ASN A 251 -13.53 4.24 -12.42
C ASN A 251 -13.00 4.48 -11.01
N ILE A 252 -11.68 4.64 -10.87
CA ILE A 252 -10.99 4.89 -9.62
C ILE A 252 -10.22 6.20 -9.79
N ASN A 253 -10.62 7.21 -9.04
CA ASN A 253 -9.96 8.51 -8.99
C ASN A 253 -9.87 9.20 -10.37
N GLY A 254 -10.90 9.05 -11.20
CA GLY A 254 -10.95 9.64 -12.55
C GLY A 254 -10.14 8.88 -13.60
N LYS A 255 -9.53 7.74 -13.24
CA LYS A 255 -8.86 6.82 -14.17
C LYS A 255 -9.60 5.48 -14.20
N THR A 256 -9.62 4.85 -15.36
CA THR A 256 -10.17 3.50 -15.50
C THR A 256 -9.16 2.51 -14.94
N PHE A 257 -9.54 1.82 -13.86
CA PHE A 257 -8.88 0.59 -13.44
C PHE A 257 -9.52 -0.58 -14.16
N PHE A 258 -8.72 -1.51 -14.67
CA PHE A 258 -9.22 -2.70 -15.35
C PHE A 258 -8.43 -3.95 -15.01
N THR A 259 -9.11 -5.08 -15.17
CA THR A 259 -8.49 -6.39 -15.29
C THR A 259 -9.13 -7.10 -16.47
N ASN A 260 -8.33 -7.31 -17.52
CA ASN A 260 -8.75 -7.91 -18.76
C ASN A 260 -8.35 -9.38 -18.79
N ILE A 261 -9.27 -10.20 -19.26
CA ILE A 261 -9.05 -11.61 -19.54
C ILE A 261 -8.85 -11.74 -21.04
N ILE A 262 -7.71 -12.30 -21.41
CA ILE A 262 -7.24 -12.36 -22.78
C ILE A 262 -6.99 -13.81 -23.13
N GLU A 263 -7.54 -14.27 -24.24
CA GLU A 263 -7.31 -15.60 -24.80
C GLU A 263 -6.15 -15.55 -25.78
N PHE A 264 -5.31 -16.58 -25.76
CA PHE A 264 -4.29 -16.81 -26.77
C PHE A 264 -4.86 -17.65 -27.90
N GLU A 265 -5.04 -17.04 -29.08
CA GLU A 265 -5.48 -17.71 -30.29
C GLU A 265 -4.27 -18.41 -30.93
N LYS A 266 -4.12 -19.70 -30.60
CA LYS A 266 -3.11 -20.62 -31.17
C LYS A 266 -3.42 -21.00 -32.62
#